data_AF-A0A3Q0DPK2-F1
#
_entry.id   AF-A0A3Q0DPK2-F1
#
_cell.length_a   1.000
_cell.length_b   1.000
_cell.length_c   1.000
_cell.angle_alpha   90.00
_cell.angle_beta   90.00
_cell.angle_gamma   90.00
#
_symmetry.space_group_name_H-M   'P 1'
#
loop_
_entity.id
_entity.type
_entity.pdbx_description
1 polymer ?
#
loop_
_entity_poly.entity_id
_entity_poly.type
_entity_poly.pdbx_seq_one_letter_code
_entity_poly.pdbx_strand_id
1 'polypeptide(L)'
;MARLVAVCRDGEEEFPFERRQIPLYIDDTLTMVMEFPDNVLNLDGHQNNGAQLKQFIQRHSMLKQQDLSIAMVVTSREVLSALSQLVPCVGCRRSVERLFSQLVESGNPALEPLTVGPKGVLSVTRSCMTDAKKLYTLFYVHGSKLNDMIDAIPKSKKNKRCQLHSLDTHKPKPLGEGSSSSVSSEKLSTDKRSSEDHRKDSKCRIIFHYGPFQGTARGCWMDVWELMSQECRDEVVLIDSSCLLETLETYLRKHRFCTDCKNKVLRAYNILIGELDCSKEKGYCAALYEGLRCCPHERHIHVCCETDFIAHLLGRAEPEFAGGYERRERHAKTIDIAQEEVLTCLGIHLYERLHRIWQKLRAEEQTWQMLFYLGVDALRKSFEMTVEKVQGISRLEQLCEEFSEEERVRELKQEKKRQKRKNRRKNKCVCDIPTPLQTADEKEVSQVKVVFLKVNS
;
A
#
# COMPACT_ATOMS: atom_id res chain seq x y z
N MET A 1 3.65 -2.63 -1.70
CA MET A 1 3.16 -4.00 -1.86
C MET A 1 4.06 -4.92 -1.10
N ALA A 2 3.46 -5.86 -0.37
CA ALA A 2 4.19 -6.90 0.34
C ALA A 2 4.87 -7.89 -0.64
N ARG A 3 5.92 -8.57 -0.19
CA ARG A 3 6.62 -9.61 -0.95
C ARG A 3 6.26 -10.99 -0.43
N LEU A 4 6.48 -12.01 -1.26
CA LEU A 4 6.37 -13.42 -0.89
C LEU A 4 7.79 -13.98 -0.87
N VAL A 5 8.32 -14.27 0.31
CA VAL A 5 9.78 -14.44 0.51
C VAL A 5 10.23 -15.88 0.73
N ALA A 6 9.39 -16.71 1.34
CA ALA A 6 9.63 -18.14 1.57
C ALA A 6 8.29 -18.90 1.61
N VAL A 7 8.34 -20.23 1.66
CA VAL A 7 7.16 -21.10 1.80
C VAL A 7 7.24 -21.89 3.11
N CYS A 8 6.16 -21.86 3.91
CA CYS A 8 6.06 -22.66 5.13
C CYS A 8 5.74 -24.10 4.73
N ARG A 9 6.57 -25.06 5.13
CA ARG A 9 6.44 -26.47 4.72
C ARG A 9 5.72 -27.29 5.79
N ASP A 10 4.84 -28.19 5.37
CA ASP A 10 4.11 -29.06 6.29
C ASP A 10 5.07 -29.93 7.12
N GLY A 11 4.92 -29.87 8.44
CA GLY A 11 5.76 -30.60 9.41
C GLY A 11 6.78 -29.73 10.16
N GLU A 12 6.97 -28.46 9.80
CA GLU A 12 7.70 -27.50 10.62
C GLU A 12 6.77 -26.96 11.74
N GLU A 13 6.99 -27.37 12.99
CA GLU A 13 6.08 -27.06 14.11
C GLU A 13 5.95 -25.54 14.39
N GLU A 14 7.02 -24.76 14.20
CA GLU A 14 7.01 -23.29 14.23
C GLU A 14 7.93 -22.71 13.14
N PHE A 15 7.37 -21.99 12.16
CA PHE A 15 8.18 -21.25 11.19
C PHE A 15 8.76 -19.96 11.81
N PRO A 16 10.07 -19.67 11.69
CA PRO A 16 10.71 -18.53 12.35
C PRO A 16 10.47 -17.21 11.60
N PHE A 17 9.27 -16.62 11.74
CA PHE A 17 8.92 -15.35 11.10
C PHE A 17 9.83 -14.18 11.54
N GLU A 18 10.46 -13.52 10.57
CA GLU A 18 11.21 -12.30 10.85
C GLU A 18 10.28 -11.09 11.12
N ARG A 19 10.91 -9.96 11.45
CA ARG A 19 10.25 -8.66 11.61
C ARG A 19 9.48 -8.32 10.32
N ARG A 20 8.24 -7.86 10.48
CA ARG A 20 7.34 -7.53 9.35
C ARG A 20 7.00 -8.71 8.44
N GLN A 21 7.06 -9.95 8.93
CA GLN A 21 6.56 -11.13 8.21
C GLN A 21 5.31 -11.72 8.88
N ILE A 22 4.41 -12.30 8.09
CA ILE A 22 3.23 -13.08 8.53
C ILE A 22 3.01 -14.32 7.63
N PRO A 23 2.31 -15.37 8.11
CA PRO A 23 1.81 -16.43 7.25
C PRO A 23 0.67 -15.93 6.36
N LEU A 24 0.75 -16.27 5.07
CA LEU A 24 -0.27 -16.05 4.05
C LEU A 24 -0.80 -17.40 3.55
N TYR A 25 -1.86 -17.87 4.20
CA TYR A 25 -2.59 -19.08 3.83
C TYR A 25 -3.25 -18.88 2.46
N ILE A 26 -2.82 -19.59 1.41
CA ILE A 26 -3.40 -19.51 0.07
C ILE A 26 -4.62 -20.44 -0.02
N ASP A 27 -4.42 -21.69 0.37
CA ASP A 27 -5.36 -22.79 0.48
C ASP A 27 -4.77 -23.83 1.46
N ASP A 28 -5.38 -25.01 1.56
CA ASP A 28 -5.11 -25.99 2.61
C ASP A 28 -3.74 -26.72 2.46
N THR A 29 -3.03 -26.51 1.34
CA THR A 29 -1.71 -27.13 1.06
C THR A 29 -0.59 -26.11 0.78
N LEU A 30 -0.89 -24.80 0.75
CA LEU A 30 0.10 -23.76 0.46
C LEU A 30 -0.03 -22.57 1.40
N THR A 31 0.96 -22.42 2.28
CA THR A 31 1.15 -21.24 3.13
C THR A 31 2.49 -20.56 2.78
N MET A 32 2.43 -19.28 2.41
CA MET A 32 3.61 -18.49 2.03
C MET A 32 3.98 -17.49 3.12
N VAL A 33 5.25 -17.10 3.21
CA VAL A 33 5.71 -16.04 4.10
C VAL A 33 5.57 -14.69 3.39
N MET A 34 4.79 -13.80 3.97
CA MET A 34 4.46 -12.49 3.42
C MET A 34 5.15 -11.37 4.19
N GLU A 35 5.95 -10.56 3.51
CA GLU A 35 6.85 -9.54 4.08
C GLU A 35 6.41 -8.10 3.72
N PHE A 36 6.31 -7.20 4.71
CA PHE A 36 5.95 -5.80 4.50
C PHE A 36 7.18 -4.90 4.32
N PRO A 37 7.26 -4.08 3.25
CA PRO A 37 8.49 -3.39 2.89
C PRO A 37 8.81 -2.19 3.79
N ASP A 38 10.10 -2.06 4.14
CA ASP A 38 10.61 -1.03 5.05
C ASP A 38 10.32 0.43 4.64
N ASN A 39 10.15 0.67 3.34
CA ASN A 39 9.94 2.02 2.80
C ASN A 39 8.64 2.68 3.26
N VAL A 40 7.64 1.90 3.68
CA VAL A 40 6.38 2.39 4.29
C VAL A 40 6.66 3.08 5.64
N LEU A 41 7.73 2.67 6.33
CA LEU A 41 8.02 3.03 7.72
C LEU A 41 9.45 3.56 7.92
N ASN A 42 10.03 4.22 6.91
CA ASN A 42 11.30 4.93 7.08
C ASN A 42 11.13 6.08 8.09
N LEU A 43 11.69 5.93 9.29
CA LEU A 43 11.57 6.91 10.38
C LEU A 43 12.64 8.01 10.35
N ASP A 44 13.69 7.83 9.53
CA ASP A 44 14.91 8.65 9.55
C ASP A 44 14.97 9.67 8.38
N GLY A 45 14.21 9.45 7.31
CA GLY A 45 14.34 10.15 6.03
C GLY A 45 13.23 11.15 5.65
N HIS A 46 12.60 11.86 6.58
CA HIS A 46 11.44 12.72 6.28
C HIS A 46 11.62 14.22 6.60
N GLN A 47 11.15 15.06 5.66
CA GLN A 47 11.13 16.53 5.77
C GLN A 47 10.01 16.98 6.72
N ASN A 48 10.29 16.92 8.02
CA ASN A 48 9.34 17.27 9.06
C ASN A 48 9.11 18.78 9.16
N ASN A 49 7.85 19.19 9.36
CA ASN A 49 7.51 20.59 9.65
C ASN A 49 8.24 21.05 10.93
N GLY A 50 9.23 21.94 10.75
CA GLY A 50 10.15 22.36 11.80
C GLY A 50 9.52 23.10 12.98
N ALA A 51 8.26 23.53 12.89
CA ALA A 51 7.50 24.07 14.02
C ALA A 51 6.80 22.96 14.82
N GLN A 52 6.03 22.10 14.13
CA GLN A 52 5.29 20.99 14.75
C GLN A 52 6.23 19.98 15.42
N LEU A 53 7.35 19.63 14.77
CA LEU A 53 8.36 18.75 15.36
C LEU A 53 8.97 19.33 16.65
N LYS A 54 9.20 20.65 16.72
CA LYS A 54 9.71 21.30 17.94
C LYS A 54 8.68 21.24 19.09
N GLN A 55 7.40 21.51 18.80
CA GLN A 55 6.34 21.40 19.80
C GLN A 55 6.18 19.94 20.28
N PHE A 56 6.34 18.96 19.40
CA PHE A 56 6.33 17.53 19.80
C PHE A 56 7.53 17.15 20.66
N ILE A 57 8.76 17.53 20.27
CA ILE A 57 9.98 17.28 21.06
C ILE A 57 9.85 17.90 22.46
N GLN A 58 9.30 19.13 22.56
CA GLN A 58 8.99 19.75 23.84
C GLN A 58 8.03 18.91 24.67
N ARG A 59 6.86 18.52 24.13
CA ARG A 59 5.88 17.66 24.82
C ARG A 59 6.47 16.32 25.26
N HIS A 60 7.24 15.66 24.41
CA HIS A 60 7.92 14.40 24.74
C HIS A 60 8.90 14.58 25.91
N SER A 61 9.69 15.66 25.91
CA SER A 61 10.62 15.98 27.00
C SER A 61 9.96 16.38 28.34
N MET A 62 8.65 16.66 28.36
CA MET A 62 7.90 16.94 29.59
C MET A 62 7.42 15.67 30.30
N LEU A 63 7.30 14.54 29.59
CA LEU A 63 6.91 13.27 30.20
C LEU A 63 8.12 12.63 30.90
N LYS A 64 7.97 12.20 32.15
CA LYS A 64 9.00 11.37 32.79
C LYS A 64 8.97 9.98 32.17
N GLN A 65 10.04 9.19 32.35
CA GLN A 65 10.11 7.83 31.80
C GLN A 65 8.91 6.95 32.20
N GLN A 66 8.34 7.14 33.39
CA GLN A 66 7.12 6.44 33.83
C GLN A 66 5.89 6.89 33.02
N ASP A 67 5.65 8.20 32.92
CA ASP A 67 4.52 8.77 32.18
C ASP A 67 4.58 8.42 30.69
N LEU A 68 5.78 8.48 30.10
CA LEU A 68 6.04 8.06 28.71
C LEU A 68 5.80 6.56 28.52
N SER A 69 6.16 5.72 29.49
CA SER A 69 5.90 4.26 29.40
C SER A 69 4.40 3.94 29.52
N ILE A 70 3.63 4.74 30.27
CA ILE A 70 2.16 4.64 30.35
C ILE A 70 1.53 5.11 29.03
N ALA A 71 1.99 6.25 28.49
CA ALA A 71 1.55 6.79 27.20
C ALA A 71 1.78 5.84 26.02
N MET A 72 2.86 5.03 26.05
CA MET A 72 3.23 4.08 25.00
C MET A 72 2.60 2.70 25.17
N VAL A 73 1.52 2.56 25.95
CA VAL A 73 0.79 1.30 26.13
C VAL A 73 -0.70 1.53 25.88
N VAL A 74 -1.31 0.66 25.07
CA VAL A 74 -2.76 0.60 24.83
C VAL A 74 -3.26 -0.85 24.82
N THR A 75 -4.54 -1.05 25.12
CA THR A 75 -5.17 -2.37 25.19
C THR A 75 -5.86 -2.77 23.89
N SER A 76 -6.03 -4.07 23.69
CA SER A 76 -6.89 -4.67 22.66
C SER A 76 -8.27 -4.01 22.58
N ARG A 77 -8.88 -3.69 23.73
CA ARG A 77 -10.18 -3.01 23.81
C ARG A 77 -10.16 -1.63 23.16
N GLU A 78 -9.09 -0.86 23.30
CA GLU A 78 -8.95 0.48 22.71
C GLU A 78 -8.73 0.39 21.20
N VAL A 79 -7.83 -0.51 20.75
CA VAL A 79 -7.57 -0.77 19.32
C VAL A 79 -8.83 -1.25 18.60
N LEU A 80 -9.56 -2.22 19.16
CA LEU A 80 -10.79 -2.75 18.56
C LEU A 80 -12.00 -1.80 18.69
N SER A 81 -12.02 -0.92 19.71
CA SER A 81 -12.99 0.18 19.78
C SER A 81 -12.76 1.17 18.63
N ALA A 82 -11.52 1.60 18.39
CA ALA A 82 -11.17 2.47 17.27
C ALA A 82 -11.48 1.82 15.91
N LEU A 83 -11.19 0.53 15.74
CA LEU A 83 -11.57 -0.28 14.57
C LEU A 83 -13.08 -0.21 14.29
N SER A 84 -13.91 -0.34 15.32
CA SER A 84 -15.37 -0.33 15.18
C SER A 84 -15.92 0.99 14.65
N GLN A 85 -15.25 2.11 14.97
CA GLN A 85 -15.63 3.48 14.63
C GLN A 85 -15.12 3.90 13.24
N LEU A 86 -13.84 3.63 12.97
CA LEU A 86 -13.14 4.07 11.76
C LEU A 86 -13.45 3.19 10.53
N VAL A 87 -13.76 1.91 10.74
CA VAL A 87 -13.89 0.94 9.64
C VAL A 87 -15.36 0.51 9.44
N PRO A 88 -16.04 0.99 8.38
CA PRO A 88 -17.43 0.64 8.11
C PRO A 88 -17.61 -0.75 7.48
N CYS A 89 -16.55 -1.37 6.94
CA CYS A 89 -16.62 -2.69 6.32
C CYS A 89 -16.43 -3.79 7.37
N VAL A 90 -17.50 -4.53 7.66
CA VAL A 90 -17.50 -5.66 8.62
C VAL A 90 -16.48 -6.74 8.26
N GLY A 91 -16.21 -6.97 6.96
CA GLY A 91 -15.17 -7.90 6.50
C GLY A 91 -13.78 -7.46 6.99
N CYS A 92 -13.38 -6.22 6.70
CA CYS A 92 -12.11 -5.69 7.17
C CYS A 92 -11.97 -5.70 8.71
N ARG A 93 -13.06 -5.45 9.45
CA ARG A 93 -13.02 -5.54 10.91
C ARG A 93 -12.69 -6.95 11.38
N ARG A 94 -13.37 -7.97 10.86
CA ARG A 94 -13.08 -9.37 11.17
C ARG A 94 -11.67 -9.80 10.78
N SER A 95 -11.15 -9.32 9.66
CA SER A 95 -9.76 -9.61 9.25
C SER A 95 -8.73 -8.97 10.20
N VAL A 96 -8.96 -7.72 10.63
CA VAL A 96 -8.09 -7.05 11.62
C VAL A 96 -8.20 -7.69 13.00
N GLU A 97 -9.41 -8.06 13.43
CA GLU A 97 -9.67 -8.82 14.66
C GLU A 97 -8.91 -10.15 14.64
N ARG A 98 -9.01 -10.93 13.55
CA ARG A 98 -8.25 -12.19 13.36
C ARG A 98 -6.74 -11.94 13.44
N LEU A 99 -6.20 -11.03 12.62
CA LEU A 99 -4.76 -10.78 12.55
C LEU A 99 -4.22 -10.34 13.91
N PHE A 100 -4.93 -9.48 14.63
CA PHE A 100 -4.51 -9.07 15.97
C PHE A 100 -4.49 -10.25 16.95
N SER A 101 -5.52 -11.10 16.99
CA SER A 101 -5.50 -12.31 17.83
C SER A 101 -4.34 -13.24 17.50
N GLN A 102 -4.10 -13.52 16.21
CA GLN A 102 -2.97 -14.34 15.76
C GLN A 102 -1.61 -13.78 16.21
N LEU A 103 -1.44 -12.45 16.26
CA LEU A 103 -0.22 -11.81 16.78
C LEU A 103 -0.12 -11.82 18.32
N VAL A 104 -1.25 -11.87 19.03
CA VAL A 104 -1.27 -12.07 20.50
C VAL A 104 -0.93 -13.52 20.88
N GLU A 105 -1.31 -14.47 20.04
CA GLU A 105 -1.10 -15.91 20.23
C GLU A 105 0.33 -16.33 19.85
N SER A 106 0.83 -15.89 18.67
CA SER A 106 2.18 -16.21 18.19
C SER A 106 3.30 -15.33 18.76
N GLY A 107 3.00 -14.08 19.11
CA GLY A 107 4.03 -13.08 19.46
C GLY A 107 4.88 -12.59 18.29
N ASN A 108 4.55 -12.95 17.04
CA ASN A 108 5.35 -12.64 15.85
C ASN A 108 5.62 -11.12 15.69
N PRO A 109 6.86 -10.69 15.34
CA PRO A 109 7.25 -9.28 15.22
C PRO A 109 6.74 -8.59 13.94
N ALA A 110 5.54 -8.94 13.49
CA ALA A 110 4.93 -8.50 12.24
C ALA A 110 4.67 -6.98 12.15
N LEU A 111 4.55 -6.27 13.27
CA LEU A 111 4.15 -4.85 13.31
C LEU A 111 5.30 -3.88 13.67
N GLU A 112 6.57 -4.30 13.69
CA GLU A 112 7.68 -3.42 14.12
C GLU A 112 7.69 -2.08 13.35
N PRO A 113 7.81 -0.89 13.99
CA PRO A 113 8.20 -0.61 15.38
C PRO A 113 7.13 -0.84 16.45
N LEU A 114 5.89 -1.18 16.11
CA LEU A 114 4.89 -1.58 17.11
C LEU A 114 5.19 -2.99 17.63
N THR A 115 4.78 -3.26 18.87
CA THR A 115 4.89 -4.58 19.50
C THR A 115 3.53 -5.01 20.04
N VAL A 116 3.21 -6.30 19.91
CA VAL A 116 2.01 -6.91 20.50
C VAL A 116 2.49 -7.87 21.58
N GLY A 117 2.21 -7.52 22.83
CA GLY A 117 2.53 -8.35 23.99
C GLY A 117 1.40 -9.32 24.34
N PRO A 118 1.70 -10.36 25.14
CA PRO A 118 0.71 -11.32 25.61
C PRO A 118 -0.45 -10.62 26.33
N LYS A 119 -1.66 -11.20 26.21
CA LYS A 119 -2.94 -10.62 26.66
C LYS A 119 -3.43 -9.40 25.85
N GLY A 120 -2.84 -9.13 24.67
CA GLY A 120 -3.33 -8.08 23.77
C GLY A 120 -2.96 -6.67 24.20
N VAL A 121 -1.73 -6.49 24.69
CA VAL A 121 -1.16 -5.18 25.02
C VAL A 121 -0.35 -4.69 23.83
N LEU A 122 -0.75 -3.60 23.18
CA LEU A 122 -0.01 -3.01 22.06
C LEU A 122 0.86 -1.86 22.57
N SER A 123 2.11 -1.83 22.10
CA SER A 123 3.12 -0.84 22.48
C SER A 123 4.04 -0.53 21.29
N VAL A 124 5.18 0.15 21.54
CA VAL A 124 6.19 0.49 20.55
C VAL A 124 7.58 0.12 21.07
N THR A 125 8.50 -0.25 20.17
CA THR A 125 9.87 -0.62 20.53
C THR A 125 10.58 0.48 21.32
N ARG A 126 11.38 0.08 22.31
CA ARG A 126 12.02 1.01 23.26
C ARG A 126 12.85 2.10 22.57
N SER A 127 13.55 1.73 21.50
CA SER A 127 14.35 2.63 20.66
C SER A 127 13.51 3.70 19.94
N CYS A 128 12.29 3.37 19.52
CA CYS A 128 11.35 4.33 18.93
C CYS A 128 10.65 5.19 20.01
N MET A 129 10.32 4.62 21.18
CA MET A 129 9.74 5.37 22.31
C MET A 129 10.67 6.49 22.79
N THR A 130 11.98 6.22 22.91
CA THR A 130 12.96 7.19 23.43
C THR A 130 13.34 8.28 22.42
N ASP A 131 13.16 8.04 21.12
CA ASP A 131 13.49 9.01 20.07
C ASP A 131 12.23 9.80 19.63
N ALA A 132 12.12 11.03 20.15
CA ALA A 132 11.04 11.95 19.84
C ALA A 132 10.85 12.22 18.33
N LYS A 133 11.90 12.13 17.49
CA LYS A 133 11.78 12.30 16.03
C LYS A 133 11.17 11.08 15.38
N LYS A 134 11.60 9.88 15.78
CA LYS A 134 11.03 8.61 15.28
C LYS A 134 9.57 8.47 15.69
N LEU A 135 9.25 8.80 16.94
CA LEU A 135 7.88 8.79 17.45
C LEU A 135 6.98 9.83 16.75
N TYR A 136 7.46 11.06 16.53
CA TYR A 136 6.75 12.06 15.71
C TYR A 136 6.48 11.56 14.29
N THR A 137 7.51 11.00 13.64
CA THR A 137 7.42 10.52 12.26
C THR A 137 6.44 9.34 12.14
N LEU A 138 6.43 8.43 13.13
CA LEU A 138 5.43 7.37 13.23
C LEU A 138 4.01 7.93 13.38
N PHE A 139 3.78 8.82 14.35
CA PHE A 139 2.45 9.31 14.73
C PHE A 139 1.81 10.27 13.72
N TYR A 140 2.58 11.22 13.17
CA TYR A 140 2.02 12.32 12.37
C TYR A 140 2.40 12.26 10.88
N VAL A 141 3.50 11.60 10.51
CA VAL A 141 3.91 11.49 9.10
C VAL A 141 3.44 10.18 8.48
N HIS A 142 3.66 9.04 9.13
CA HIS A 142 3.17 7.74 8.66
C HIS A 142 1.70 7.51 9.05
N GLY A 143 1.31 7.89 10.27
CA GLY A 143 -0.10 7.86 10.70
C GLY A 143 -1.05 8.60 9.77
N SER A 144 -0.68 9.78 9.26
CA SER A 144 -1.50 10.52 8.28
C SER A 144 -1.67 9.74 6.97
N LYS A 145 -0.56 9.32 6.34
CA LYS A 145 -0.58 8.56 5.07
C LYS A 145 -1.45 7.30 5.17
N LEU A 146 -1.35 6.59 6.29
CA LEU A 146 -2.12 5.37 6.52
C LEU A 146 -3.61 5.67 6.71
N ASN A 147 -3.98 6.76 7.40
CA ASN A 147 -5.38 7.22 7.42
C ASN A 147 -5.88 7.52 6.00
N ASP A 148 -5.12 8.32 5.23
CA ASP A 148 -5.49 8.72 3.87
C ASP A 148 -5.71 7.49 2.97
N MET A 149 -4.87 6.46 3.10
CA MET A 149 -5.03 5.17 2.41
C MET A 149 -6.31 4.42 2.83
N ILE A 150 -6.66 4.43 4.12
CA ILE A 150 -7.84 3.73 4.66
C ILE A 150 -9.14 4.44 4.28
N ASP A 151 -9.13 5.77 4.26
CA ASP A 151 -10.26 6.57 3.77
C ASP A 151 -10.44 6.39 2.25
N ALA A 152 -9.35 6.33 1.48
CA ALA A 152 -9.37 6.06 0.05
C ALA A 152 -9.87 4.65 -0.37
N ILE A 153 -9.95 3.67 0.54
CA ILE A 153 -10.46 2.32 0.23
C ILE A 153 -11.85 2.41 -0.43
N PRO A 154 -12.04 1.98 -1.70
CA PRO A 154 -13.31 2.12 -2.41
C PRO A 154 -14.43 1.29 -1.76
N LYS A 155 -15.42 1.98 -1.19
CA LYS A 155 -16.56 1.39 -0.46
C LYS A 155 -17.83 1.40 -1.34
N SER A 156 -18.51 0.25 -1.46
CA SER A 156 -19.76 0.12 -2.22
C SER A 156 -20.90 0.90 -1.59
N LYS A 157 -21.56 1.77 -2.38
CA LYS A 157 -22.64 2.66 -1.93
C LYS A 157 -23.85 1.91 -1.33
N LYS A 158 -24.08 0.65 -1.71
CA LYS A 158 -25.25 -0.14 -1.26
C LYS A 158 -25.05 -0.82 0.10
N ASN A 159 -23.82 -1.20 0.46
CA ASN A 159 -23.56 -2.07 1.64
C ASN A 159 -22.31 -1.68 2.46
N LYS A 160 -21.64 -0.57 2.12
CA LYS A 160 -20.40 -0.05 2.73
C LYS A 160 -19.22 -1.04 2.76
N ARG A 161 -19.26 -2.14 2.00
CA ARG A 161 -18.14 -3.09 1.89
C ARG A 161 -17.06 -2.54 0.95
N CYS A 162 -15.79 -2.81 1.24
CA CYS A 162 -14.72 -2.59 0.28
C CYS A 162 -14.78 -3.61 -0.86
N GLN A 163 -14.07 -3.35 -1.97
CA GLN A 163 -13.99 -4.28 -3.11
C GLN A 163 -13.59 -5.71 -2.68
N LEU A 164 -12.52 -5.84 -1.90
CA LEU A 164 -11.97 -7.14 -1.45
C LEU A 164 -12.92 -7.97 -0.54
N HIS A 165 -14.02 -7.38 -0.08
CA HIS A 165 -15.06 -8.07 0.73
C HIS A 165 -16.46 -7.97 0.08
N SER A 166 -16.54 -7.52 -1.16
CA SER A 166 -17.75 -7.64 -1.99
C SER A 166 -17.74 -8.97 -2.71
N LEU A 167 -18.92 -9.52 -3.02
CA LEU A 167 -19.01 -10.83 -3.68
C LEU A 167 -18.40 -10.82 -5.10
N ASP A 168 -18.26 -9.63 -5.67
CA ASP A 168 -17.80 -9.35 -7.03
C ASP A 168 -16.29 -9.57 -7.27
N THR A 169 -15.50 -9.93 -6.25
CA THR A 169 -14.07 -10.28 -6.40
C THR A 169 -13.80 -11.78 -6.41
N HIS A 170 -14.71 -12.64 -5.93
CA HIS A 170 -14.47 -14.09 -5.83
C HIS A 170 -14.53 -14.85 -7.17
N LYS A 171 -14.43 -14.16 -8.30
CA LYS A 171 -14.28 -14.75 -9.64
C LYS A 171 -13.27 -13.94 -10.45
N PRO A 172 -12.36 -14.57 -11.21
CA PRO A 172 -11.52 -13.86 -12.16
C PRO A 172 -12.42 -13.13 -13.17
N LYS A 173 -12.25 -11.80 -13.29
CA LYS A 173 -13.07 -10.98 -14.19
C LYS A 173 -12.46 -10.90 -15.59
N PRO A 174 -13.28 -10.73 -16.64
CA PRO A 174 -12.79 -10.63 -18.00
C PRO A 174 -11.74 -9.55 -18.26
N LEU A 175 -10.67 -9.95 -18.95
CA LEU A 175 -9.71 -9.07 -19.60
C LEU A 175 -10.31 -8.45 -20.88
N GLY A 176 -11.47 -7.80 -20.77
CA GLY A 176 -12.23 -7.31 -21.93
C GLY A 176 -13.17 -6.14 -21.62
N GLU A 177 -13.94 -6.20 -20.54
CA GLU A 177 -14.98 -5.20 -20.30
C GLU A 177 -14.39 -3.85 -19.82
N GLY A 178 -14.47 -2.85 -20.71
CA GLY A 178 -14.43 -1.44 -20.35
C GLY A 178 -15.78 -1.03 -19.75
N SER A 179 -15.77 -0.30 -18.64
CA SER A 179 -16.98 0.00 -17.87
C SER A 179 -17.95 0.91 -18.65
N SER A 180 -19.07 0.33 -19.08
CA SER A 180 -20.21 1.04 -19.68
C SER A 180 -21.01 1.84 -18.63
N SER A 181 -20.38 2.89 -18.09
CA SER A 181 -21.11 3.90 -17.32
C SER A 181 -22.13 4.60 -18.23
N SER A 182 -23.42 4.40 -17.97
CA SER A 182 -24.51 5.03 -18.70
C SER A 182 -24.49 6.56 -18.52
N VAL A 183 -23.92 7.26 -19.48
CA VAL A 183 -24.00 8.73 -19.58
C VAL A 183 -25.23 9.10 -20.41
N SER A 184 -26.04 10.02 -19.92
CA SER A 184 -27.27 10.49 -20.56
C SER A 184 -26.99 11.11 -21.92
N SER A 185 -27.77 10.75 -22.94
CA SER A 185 -27.66 11.30 -24.30
C SER A 185 -28.25 12.72 -24.40
N GLU A 186 -27.51 13.73 -23.98
CA GLU A 186 -27.78 15.11 -24.43
C GLU A 186 -27.32 15.30 -25.88
N LYS A 187 -28.16 15.97 -26.67
CA LYS A 187 -27.95 16.15 -28.11
C LYS A 187 -27.12 17.40 -28.35
N LEU A 188 -26.06 17.29 -29.16
CA LEU A 188 -25.55 18.44 -29.90
C LEU A 188 -25.20 18.06 -31.35
N SER A 189 -25.36 19.04 -32.22
CA SER A 189 -25.58 18.83 -33.65
C SER A 189 -24.33 18.49 -34.46
N THR A 190 -24.55 17.71 -35.52
CA THR A 190 -23.89 17.79 -36.85
C THR A 190 -22.58 18.56 -36.98
N ASP A 191 -21.56 17.91 -37.53
CA ASP A 191 -21.26 18.18 -38.94
C ASP A 191 -20.71 16.95 -39.69
N LYS A 192 -20.77 16.97 -41.03
CA LYS A 192 -20.22 15.92 -41.91
C LYS A 192 -18.95 16.39 -42.62
N ARG A 193 -17.94 15.53 -42.70
CA ARG A 193 -17.01 15.47 -43.86
C ARG A 193 -16.33 14.11 -43.94
N SER A 194 -16.22 13.59 -45.16
CA SER A 194 -15.54 12.35 -45.53
C SER A 194 -14.26 12.66 -46.30
N SER A 195 -13.22 11.85 -46.12
CA SER A 195 -12.12 11.70 -47.07
C SER A 195 -11.45 10.33 -46.84
N GLU A 196 -10.76 9.82 -47.86
CA GLU A 196 -10.35 8.42 -47.96
C GLU A 196 -8.91 8.13 -47.45
N ASP A 197 -8.69 6.83 -47.28
CA ASP A 197 -7.45 6.04 -47.20
C ASP A 197 -6.09 6.74 -47.42
N HIS A 198 -5.13 6.43 -46.53
CA HIS A 198 -3.77 6.11 -46.97
C HIS A 198 -3.03 5.19 -45.97
N ARG A 199 -2.69 3.98 -46.43
CA ARG A 199 -1.71 3.08 -45.76
C ARG A 199 -0.37 3.77 -45.50
N LYS A 200 0.17 3.63 -44.28
CA LYS A 200 1.60 3.78 -43.97
C LYS A 200 2.03 2.81 -42.87
N ASP A 201 3.17 2.13 -43.09
CA ASP A 201 3.85 1.38 -42.04
C ASP A 201 4.17 2.27 -40.84
N SER A 202 4.01 1.71 -39.64
CA SER A 202 4.40 2.37 -38.39
C SER A 202 4.88 1.33 -37.40
N LYS A 203 6.21 1.23 -37.24
CA LYS A 203 6.84 0.44 -36.17
C LYS A 203 6.37 1.00 -34.83
N CYS A 204 5.48 0.28 -34.15
CA CYS A 204 4.95 0.68 -32.85
C CYS A 204 6.03 0.51 -31.77
N ARG A 205 6.90 1.51 -31.64
CA ARG A 205 7.96 1.57 -30.62
C ARG A 205 7.35 2.12 -29.34
N ILE A 206 6.68 1.25 -28.57
CA ILE A 206 5.99 1.62 -27.33
C ILE A 206 7.02 2.16 -26.32
N ILE A 207 6.95 3.46 -26.03
CA ILE A 207 7.71 4.11 -24.97
C ILE A 207 6.80 4.17 -23.74
N PHE A 208 7.15 3.41 -22.70
CA PHE A 208 6.40 3.38 -21.44
C PHE A 208 6.64 4.67 -20.63
N HIS A 209 5.74 5.63 -20.77
CA HIS A 209 5.69 6.80 -19.89
C HIS A 209 5.05 6.44 -18.54
N TYR A 210 5.86 6.34 -17.49
CA TYR A 210 5.39 6.19 -16.12
C TYR A 210 4.77 7.50 -15.60
N GLY A 211 3.44 7.59 -15.70
CA GLY A 211 2.63 8.64 -15.06
C GLY A 211 2.25 8.30 -13.61
N PRO A 212 1.77 9.28 -12.82
CA PRO A 212 1.45 9.09 -11.41
C PRO A 212 0.25 8.15 -11.18
N PHE A 213 0.37 7.35 -10.12
CA PHE A 213 -0.46 6.22 -9.72
C PHE A 213 -1.98 6.51 -9.71
N GLN A 214 -2.69 6.09 -10.76
CA GLN A 214 -4.14 5.88 -10.74
C GLN A 214 -4.42 4.40 -11.05
N GLY A 215 -4.94 3.67 -10.06
CA GLY A 215 -5.01 2.22 -10.13
C GLY A 215 -6.04 1.70 -11.13
N THR A 216 -5.58 1.07 -12.20
CA THR A 216 -6.39 0.10 -12.94
C THR A 216 -6.81 -1.02 -12.00
N ALA A 217 -8.11 -1.32 -11.93
CA ALA A 217 -8.67 -2.36 -11.04
C ALA A 217 -8.42 -3.81 -11.56
N ARG A 218 -7.28 -4.03 -12.22
CA ARG A 218 -6.81 -5.30 -12.76
C ARG A 218 -5.42 -5.54 -12.18
N GLY A 219 -5.25 -6.63 -11.45
CA GLY A 219 -3.92 -7.15 -11.18
C GLY A 219 -3.39 -7.84 -12.43
N CYS A 220 -2.18 -7.52 -12.85
CA CYS A 220 -1.45 -8.42 -13.73
C CYS A 220 -0.94 -9.61 -12.91
N TRP A 221 -0.80 -10.78 -13.53
CA TRP A 221 -0.10 -11.90 -12.90
C TRP A 221 1.39 -11.55 -12.66
N MET A 222 1.97 -10.68 -13.50
CA MET A 222 3.31 -10.14 -13.30
C MET A 222 3.44 -9.37 -11.97
N ASP A 223 2.40 -8.61 -11.57
CA ASP A 223 2.39 -7.84 -10.32
C ASP A 223 2.68 -8.71 -9.08
N VAL A 224 2.25 -9.98 -9.10
CA VAL A 224 2.48 -10.92 -7.99
C VAL A 224 3.71 -11.80 -8.23
N TRP A 225 4.00 -12.15 -9.48
CA TRP A 225 5.18 -12.94 -9.88
C TRP A 225 6.50 -12.21 -9.59
N GLU A 226 6.57 -10.89 -9.80
CA GLU A 226 7.73 -10.06 -9.47
C GLU A 226 7.94 -9.88 -7.96
N LEU A 227 6.89 -10.06 -7.15
CA LEU A 227 6.94 -9.96 -5.69
C LEU A 227 7.35 -11.27 -4.99
N MET A 228 7.38 -12.39 -5.73
CA MET A 228 7.80 -13.72 -5.24
C MET A 228 9.33 -13.91 -5.26
N SER A 229 9.85 -14.59 -4.23
CA SER A 229 11.15 -15.25 -4.26
C SER A 229 11.12 -16.47 -5.20
N GLN A 230 12.28 -17.04 -5.51
CA GLN A 230 12.35 -18.19 -6.41
C GLN A 230 11.64 -19.42 -5.82
N GLU A 231 11.80 -19.70 -4.53
CA GLU A 231 11.07 -20.78 -3.83
C GLU A 231 9.55 -20.60 -3.95
N CYS A 232 9.04 -19.39 -3.70
CA CYS A 232 7.61 -19.11 -3.85
C CYS A 232 7.10 -19.28 -5.30
N ARG A 233 7.95 -19.10 -6.32
CA ARG A 233 7.59 -19.37 -7.72
C ARG A 233 7.62 -20.86 -8.03
N ASP A 234 8.67 -21.55 -7.58
CA ASP A 234 8.87 -23.00 -7.79
C ASP A 234 7.67 -23.80 -7.24
N GLU A 235 7.16 -23.43 -6.06
CA GLU A 235 5.95 -24.01 -5.46
C GLU A 235 4.65 -23.65 -6.19
N VAL A 236 4.60 -22.52 -6.91
CA VAL A 236 3.45 -22.12 -7.74
C VAL A 236 3.41 -22.88 -9.07
N VAL A 237 4.57 -23.23 -9.62
CA VAL A 237 4.70 -24.02 -10.87
C VAL A 237 4.72 -25.53 -10.64
N LEU A 238 4.77 -25.98 -9.37
CA LEU A 238 4.51 -27.34 -8.93
C LEU A 238 3.00 -27.60 -8.85
N ILE A 239 2.45 -28.41 -9.75
CA ILE A 239 1.01 -28.67 -9.89
C ILE A 239 0.72 -30.14 -9.59
N ASP A 240 -0.21 -30.44 -8.68
CA ASP A 240 -0.73 -31.80 -8.54
C ASP A 240 -1.54 -32.22 -9.78
N SER A 241 -1.27 -33.44 -10.25
CA SER A 241 -1.94 -34.02 -11.41
C SER A 241 -3.46 -34.12 -11.26
N SER A 242 -3.99 -34.45 -10.07
CA SER A 242 -5.45 -34.54 -9.87
C SER A 242 -6.12 -33.17 -9.93
N CYS A 243 -5.49 -32.12 -9.38
CA CYS A 243 -5.96 -30.74 -9.54
C CYS A 243 -5.93 -30.25 -11.00
N LEU A 244 -4.95 -30.70 -11.81
CA LEU A 244 -4.97 -30.45 -13.25
C LEU A 244 -6.10 -31.23 -13.95
N LEU A 245 -6.36 -32.48 -13.55
CA LEU A 245 -7.44 -33.31 -14.12
C LEU A 245 -8.82 -32.71 -13.83
N GLU A 246 -9.08 -32.19 -12.63
CA GLU A 246 -10.31 -31.46 -12.31
C GLU A 246 -10.50 -30.21 -13.20
N THR A 247 -9.40 -29.48 -13.45
CA THR A 247 -9.37 -28.33 -14.36
C THR A 247 -9.71 -28.77 -15.79
N LEU A 248 -9.08 -29.86 -16.26
CA LEU A 248 -9.25 -30.45 -17.58
C LEU A 248 -10.67 -30.96 -17.82
N GLU A 249 -11.26 -31.68 -16.87
CA GLU A 249 -12.67 -32.11 -16.93
C GLU A 249 -13.62 -30.93 -17.03
N THR A 250 -13.43 -29.92 -16.17
CA THR A 250 -14.27 -28.73 -16.11
C THR A 250 -14.19 -27.95 -17.43
N TYR A 251 -13.00 -27.86 -18.02
CA TYR A 251 -12.76 -27.29 -19.33
C TYR A 251 -13.46 -28.07 -20.47
N LEU A 252 -13.23 -29.38 -20.55
CA LEU A 252 -13.84 -30.26 -21.56
C LEU A 252 -15.38 -30.28 -21.47
N ARG A 253 -15.94 -30.04 -20.27
CA ARG A 253 -17.37 -29.88 -19.98
C ARG A 253 -17.87 -28.49 -20.41
N LYS A 254 -17.12 -27.41 -20.15
CA LYS A 254 -17.41 -26.01 -20.58
C LYS A 254 -17.53 -25.90 -22.10
N HIS A 255 -16.65 -26.56 -22.84
CA HIS A 255 -16.50 -26.46 -24.31
C HIS A 255 -17.14 -27.58 -25.13
N ARG A 256 -17.95 -28.44 -24.49
CA ARG A 256 -18.78 -29.46 -25.17
C ARG A 256 -18.03 -30.46 -26.07
N PHE A 257 -16.75 -30.74 -25.81
CA PHE A 257 -15.96 -31.70 -26.59
C PHE A 257 -16.70 -33.04 -26.76
N CYS A 258 -16.75 -33.59 -27.97
CA CYS A 258 -17.28 -34.94 -28.20
C CYS A 258 -16.37 -36.01 -27.59
N THR A 259 -16.90 -37.22 -27.36
CA THR A 259 -16.20 -38.32 -26.67
C THR A 259 -14.83 -38.63 -27.28
N ASP A 260 -14.74 -38.72 -28.60
CA ASP A 260 -13.47 -39.04 -29.28
C ASP A 260 -12.42 -37.93 -29.18
N CYS A 261 -12.82 -36.68 -28.93
CA CYS A 261 -11.89 -35.59 -28.67
C CYS A 261 -11.49 -35.55 -27.19
N LYS A 262 -12.44 -35.76 -26.26
CA LYS A 262 -12.15 -35.93 -24.82
C LYS A 262 -11.14 -37.04 -24.58
N ASN A 263 -11.32 -38.19 -25.22
CA ASN A 263 -10.42 -39.33 -25.10
C ASN A 263 -8.99 -39.03 -25.58
N LYS A 264 -8.81 -38.18 -26.61
CA LYS A 264 -7.47 -37.72 -27.02
C LYS A 264 -6.85 -36.74 -26.03
N VAL A 265 -7.63 -35.80 -25.49
CA VAL A 265 -7.15 -34.86 -24.47
C VAL A 265 -6.75 -35.58 -23.19
N LEU A 266 -7.52 -36.59 -22.76
CA LEU A 266 -7.14 -37.45 -21.64
C LEU A 266 -5.89 -38.27 -21.94
N ARG A 267 -5.74 -38.85 -23.15
CA ARG A 267 -4.47 -39.51 -23.54
C ARG A 267 -3.27 -38.55 -23.50
N ALA A 268 -3.42 -37.33 -24.01
CA ALA A 268 -2.38 -36.31 -23.98
C ALA A 268 -2.01 -35.89 -22.54
N TYR A 269 -2.98 -35.85 -21.62
CA TYR A 269 -2.75 -35.65 -20.19
C TYR A 269 -2.05 -36.85 -19.54
N ASN A 270 -2.50 -38.09 -19.78
CA ASN A 270 -1.84 -39.29 -19.25
C ASN A 270 -0.39 -39.45 -19.77
N ILE A 271 -0.07 -38.93 -20.96
CA ILE A 271 1.32 -38.81 -21.44
C ILE A 271 2.11 -37.77 -20.62
N LEU A 272 1.52 -36.60 -20.33
CA LEU A 272 2.17 -35.55 -19.53
C LEU A 272 2.56 -36.03 -18.13
N ILE A 273 1.70 -36.79 -17.45
CA ILE A 273 1.97 -37.34 -16.12
C ILE A 273 2.82 -38.62 -16.11
N GLY A 274 3.23 -39.12 -17.28
CA GLY A 274 4.09 -40.30 -17.40
C GLY A 274 3.37 -41.65 -17.29
N GLU A 275 2.04 -41.70 -17.26
CA GLU A 275 1.27 -42.95 -17.29
C GLU A 275 1.23 -43.61 -18.68
N LEU A 276 1.41 -42.82 -19.74
CA LEU A 276 1.45 -43.30 -21.12
C LEU A 276 2.76 -42.94 -21.82
N ASP A 277 3.31 -43.93 -22.53
CA ASP A 277 4.54 -43.82 -23.31
C ASP A 277 4.32 -43.00 -24.61
N CYS A 278 4.90 -41.81 -24.64
CA CYS A 278 4.81 -40.88 -25.77
C CYS A 278 5.33 -41.45 -27.10
N SER A 279 6.28 -42.39 -27.08
CA SER A 279 6.88 -42.95 -28.31
C SER A 279 5.90 -43.80 -29.13
N LYS A 280 4.78 -44.21 -28.51
CA LYS A 280 3.74 -45.06 -29.12
C LYS A 280 2.55 -44.26 -29.65
N GLU A 281 2.42 -42.97 -29.33
CA GLU A 281 1.25 -42.16 -29.67
C GLU A 281 1.45 -41.39 -30.99
N LYS A 282 0.80 -41.85 -32.06
CA LYS A 282 0.99 -41.29 -33.41
C LYS A 282 0.53 -39.84 -33.50
N GLY A 283 1.49 -38.95 -33.80
CA GLY A 283 1.26 -37.51 -33.94
C GLY A 283 1.58 -36.70 -32.69
N TYR A 284 2.12 -37.33 -31.64
CA TYR A 284 2.66 -36.63 -30.47
C TYR A 284 3.78 -35.66 -30.87
N CYS A 285 3.72 -34.43 -30.37
CA CYS A 285 4.74 -33.41 -30.59
C CYS A 285 5.50 -33.13 -29.28
N ALA A 286 6.75 -33.55 -29.21
CA ALA A 286 7.58 -33.37 -28.01
C ALA A 286 7.80 -31.89 -27.66
N ALA A 287 7.95 -31.01 -28.66
CA ALA A 287 8.18 -29.58 -28.48
C ALA A 287 7.00 -28.84 -27.81
N LEU A 288 5.79 -29.40 -27.83
CA LEU A 288 4.65 -28.81 -27.10
C LEU A 288 4.76 -29.03 -25.58
N TYR A 289 5.43 -30.10 -25.14
CA TYR A 289 5.66 -30.39 -23.72
C TYR A 289 7.10 -30.10 -23.29
N GLU A 290 7.88 -29.39 -24.12
CA GLU A 290 9.17 -28.84 -23.72
C GLU A 290 8.98 -27.84 -22.58
N GLY A 291 9.89 -27.84 -21.60
CA GLY A 291 9.73 -27.09 -20.35
C GLY A 291 8.76 -27.72 -19.33
N LEU A 292 8.10 -28.85 -19.63
CA LEU A 292 7.29 -29.60 -18.66
C LEU A 292 8.02 -30.88 -18.21
N ARG A 293 7.87 -31.24 -16.92
CA ARG A 293 8.34 -32.50 -16.35
C ARG A 293 7.31 -33.07 -15.39
N CYS A 294 7.34 -34.36 -15.12
CA CYS A 294 6.48 -35.02 -14.13
C CYS A 294 7.29 -35.87 -13.15
N CYS A 295 6.75 -36.06 -11.96
CA CYS A 295 7.26 -36.94 -10.92
C CYS A 295 6.20 -38.02 -10.60
N PRO A 296 6.14 -39.13 -11.36
CA PRO A 296 5.00 -40.08 -11.31
C PRO A 296 4.74 -40.71 -9.94
N HIS A 297 5.77 -40.80 -9.08
CA HIS A 297 5.64 -41.31 -7.70
C HIS A 297 4.93 -40.32 -6.77
N GLU A 298 5.21 -39.03 -6.91
CA GLU A 298 4.61 -37.96 -6.10
C GLU A 298 3.35 -37.38 -6.75
N ARG A 299 3.08 -37.72 -8.02
CA ARG A 299 1.96 -37.23 -8.84
C ARG A 299 2.01 -35.74 -9.17
N HIS A 300 3.18 -35.12 -9.06
CA HIS A 300 3.43 -33.73 -9.41
C HIS A 300 3.81 -33.52 -10.88
N ILE A 301 3.44 -32.35 -11.40
CA ILE A 301 3.86 -31.78 -12.68
C ILE A 301 4.65 -30.51 -12.38
N HIS A 302 5.87 -30.42 -12.89
CA HIS A 302 6.74 -29.25 -12.77
C HIS A 302 6.68 -28.47 -14.08
N VAL A 303 6.13 -27.26 -14.04
CA VAL A 303 6.13 -26.32 -15.17
C VAL A 303 7.41 -25.48 -15.14
N CYS A 304 7.97 -25.09 -16.29
CA CYS A 304 9.16 -24.25 -16.35
C CYS A 304 8.91 -22.90 -15.65
N CYS A 305 9.82 -22.52 -14.75
CA CYS A 305 9.71 -21.34 -13.90
C CYS A 305 10.23 -20.04 -14.58
N GLU A 306 10.49 -20.08 -15.89
CA GLU A 306 10.90 -18.91 -16.67
C GLU A 306 9.70 -17.98 -16.96
N THR A 307 9.86 -16.69 -16.69
CA THR A 307 8.78 -15.69 -16.83
C THR A 307 8.17 -15.67 -18.23
N ASP A 308 8.97 -15.85 -19.29
CA ASP A 308 8.48 -15.87 -20.67
C ASP A 308 7.68 -17.13 -21.00
N PHE A 309 8.05 -18.28 -20.41
CA PHE A 309 7.31 -19.54 -20.53
C PHE A 309 5.95 -19.43 -19.83
N ILE A 310 5.93 -18.88 -18.61
CA ILE A 310 4.71 -18.61 -17.85
C ILE A 310 3.85 -17.57 -18.58
N ALA A 311 4.43 -16.51 -19.12
CA ALA A 311 3.71 -15.52 -19.93
C ALA A 311 3.03 -16.14 -21.15
N HIS A 312 3.74 -17.00 -21.89
CA HIS A 312 3.18 -17.72 -23.03
C HIS A 312 2.02 -18.63 -22.60
N LEU A 313 2.23 -19.45 -21.57
CA LEU A 313 1.25 -20.42 -21.07
C LEU A 313 -0.03 -19.76 -20.53
N LEU A 314 0.10 -18.64 -19.82
CA LEU A 314 -1.05 -17.83 -19.37
C LEU A 314 -1.74 -17.12 -20.55
N GLY A 315 -0.99 -16.68 -21.56
CA GLY A 315 -1.54 -16.13 -22.80
C GLY A 315 -2.42 -17.12 -23.58
N ARG A 316 -2.13 -18.43 -23.49
CA ARG A 316 -3.00 -19.48 -24.05
C ARG A 316 -4.37 -19.52 -23.38
N ALA A 317 -4.43 -19.18 -22.10
CA ALA A 317 -5.63 -19.21 -21.28
C ALA A 317 -6.42 -17.89 -21.26
N GLU A 318 -5.82 -16.75 -21.62
CA GLU A 318 -6.51 -15.43 -21.68
C GLU A 318 -7.90 -15.45 -22.36
N PRO A 319 -8.11 -16.11 -23.53
CA PRO A 319 -9.41 -16.18 -24.19
C PRO A 319 -10.52 -16.82 -23.33
N GLU A 320 -10.16 -17.65 -22.36
CA GLU A 320 -11.11 -18.35 -21.48
C GLU A 320 -11.70 -17.47 -20.38
N PHE A 321 -11.02 -16.36 -20.10
CA PHE A 321 -11.43 -15.33 -19.16
C PHE A 321 -12.02 -14.10 -19.87
N ALA A 322 -11.55 -13.75 -21.08
CA ALA A 322 -11.81 -12.49 -21.78
C ALA A 322 -13.29 -12.12 -22.11
N GLY A 323 -14.29 -12.91 -21.69
CA GLY A 323 -15.67 -12.45 -21.53
C GLY A 323 -16.49 -12.22 -22.80
N GLY A 324 -15.96 -12.55 -23.97
CA GLY A 324 -16.66 -12.46 -25.26
C GLY A 324 -16.77 -13.77 -26.04
N TYR A 325 -16.21 -14.88 -25.54
CA TYR A 325 -16.19 -16.15 -26.27
C TYR A 325 -17.51 -16.92 -26.07
N GLU A 326 -18.24 -17.11 -27.18
CA GLU A 326 -19.40 -18.00 -27.24
C GLU A 326 -19.01 -19.43 -26.86
N ARG A 327 -19.98 -20.24 -26.40
CA ARG A 327 -19.77 -21.69 -26.16
C ARG A 327 -19.71 -22.48 -27.48
N ARG A 328 -18.67 -22.21 -28.27
CA ARG A 328 -18.35 -22.91 -29.51
C ARG A 328 -17.85 -24.32 -29.19
N GLU A 329 -18.15 -25.27 -30.07
CA GLU A 329 -17.74 -26.66 -29.88
C GLU A 329 -16.26 -26.82 -30.29
N ARG A 330 -15.41 -27.13 -29.32
CA ARG A 330 -13.98 -27.39 -29.54
C ARG A 330 -13.74 -28.87 -29.87
N HIS A 331 -12.75 -29.13 -30.73
CA HIS A 331 -12.44 -30.48 -31.22
C HIS A 331 -10.92 -30.74 -31.35
N ALA A 332 -10.38 -31.53 -30.42
CA ALA A 332 -9.09 -32.18 -30.57
C ALA A 332 -9.16 -33.34 -31.58
N LYS A 333 -9.01 -33.01 -32.87
CA LYS A 333 -9.06 -33.98 -33.98
C LYS A 333 -7.83 -34.90 -33.99
N THR A 334 -6.66 -34.35 -33.70
CA THR A 334 -5.35 -35.00 -33.63
C THR A 334 -4.76 -34.83 -32.22
N ILE A 335 -3.68 -35.56 -31.90
CA ILE A 335 -3.14 -35.61 -30.53
C ILE A 335 -2.27 -34.39 -30.19
N ASP A 336 -1.62 -33.76 -31.16
CA ASP A 336 -0.96 -32.46 -31.04
C ASP A 336 -1.96 -31.36 -30.62
N ILE A 337 -3.11 -31.26 -31.29
CA ILE A 337 -4.21 -30.37 -30.86
C ILE A 337 -4.71 -30.77 -29.46
N ALA A 338 -4.68 -32.05 -29.10
CA ALA A 338 -5.04 -32.49 -27.76
C ALA A 338 -4.03 -32.04 -26.68
N GLN A 339 -2.73 -32.02 -26.98
CA GLN A 339 -1.69 -31.42 -26.13
C GLN A 339 -1.90 -29.91 -25.98
N GLU A 340 -2.25 -29.19 -27.05
CA GLU A 340 -2.54 -27.74 -27.01
C GLU A 340 -3.72 -27.39 -26.08
N GLU A 341 -4.72 -28.26 -25.98
CA GLU A 341 -5.84 -28.09 -25.03
C GLU A 341 -5.42 -28.44 -23.58
N VAL A 342 -4.48 -29.38 -23.37
CA VAL A 342 -3.87 -29.65 -22.03
C VAL A 342 -3.02 -28.45 -21.58
N LEU A 343 -2.21 -27.87 -22.47
CA LEU A 343 -1.46 -26.63 -22.19
C LEU A 343 -2.40 -25.46 -21.86
N THR A 344 -3.52 -25.36 -22.56
CA THR A 344 -4.55 -24.36 -22.23
C THR A 344 -5.11 -24.57 -20.83
N CYS A 345 -5.29 -25.82 -20.38
CA CYS A 345 -5.74 -26.13 -19.02
C CYS A 345 -4.66 -25.87 -17.94
N LEU A 346 -3.39 -26.14 -18.22
CA LEU A 346 -2.27 -25.72 -17.36
C LEU A 346 -2.24 -24.19 -17.19
N GLY A 347 -2.44 -23.43 -18.28
CA GLY A 347 -2.55 -21.97 -18.24
C GLY A 347 -3.75 -21.47 -17.42
N ILE A 348 -4.92 -22.12 -17.52
CA ILE A 348 -6.08 -21.81 -16.66
C ILE A 348 -5.73 -22.05 -15.19
N HIS A 349 -5.16 -23.21 -14.87
CA HIS A 349 -4.83 -23.60 -13.50
C HIS A 349 -3.86 -22.60 -12.85
N LEU A 350 -2.76 -22.28 -13.54
CA LEU A 350 -1.77 -21.30 -13.07
C LEU A 350 -2.35 -19.89 -12.96
N TYR A 351 -3.20 -19.47 -13.91
CA TYR A 351 -3.87 -18.17 -13.84
C TYR A 351 -4.76 -18.07 -12.60
N GLU A 352 -5.57 -19.10 -12.31
CA GLU A 352 -6.45 -19.10 -11.13
C GLU A 352 -5.67 -19.19 -9.82
N ARG A 353 -4.55 -19.94 -9.77
CA ARG A 353 -3.64 -20.00 -8.60
C ARG A 353 -2.95 -18.66 -8.36
N LEU A 354 -2.34 -18.05 -9.39
CA LEU A 354 -1.72 -16.72 -9.31
C LEU A 354 -2.74 -15.64 -8.93
N HIS A 355 -3.97 -15.70 -9.47
CA HIS A 355 -5.04 -14.78 -9.10
C HIS A 355 -5.49 -14.96 -7.64
N ARG A 356 -5.61 -16.20 -7.15
CA ARG A 356 -5.88 -16.51 -5.73
C ARG A 356 -4.81 -15.90 -4.82
N ILE A 357 -3.52 -16.08 -5.15
CA ILE A 357 -2.41 -15.52 -4.38
C ILE A 357 -2.44 -13.99 -4.39
N TRP A 358 -2.64 -13.36 -5.56
CA TRP A 358 -2.78 -11.90 -5.66
C TRP A 358 -3.95 -11.35 -4.82
N GLN A 359 -5.09 -12.05 -4.80
CA GLN A 359 -6.23 -11.66 -3.94
C GLN A 359 -5.89 -11.76 -2.45
N LYS A 360 -5.30 -12.88 -2.01
CA LYS A 360 -4.88 -13.11 -0.61
C LYS A 360 -3.86 -12.06 -0.17
N LEU A 361 -2.79 -11.85 -0.95
CA LEU A 361 -1.74 -10.87 -0.69
C LEU A 361 -2.32 -9.47 -0.46
N ARG A 362 -3.25 -9.02 -1.32
CA ARG A 362 -3.87 -7.69 -1.19
C ARG A 362 -4.86 -7.59 -0.03
N ALA A 363 -5.55 -8.68 0.32
CA ALA A 363 -6.45 -8.73 1.47
C ALA A 363 -5.69 -8.62 2.79
N GLU A 364 -4.60 -9.37 2.94
CA GLU A 364 -3.75 -9.29 4.13
C GLU A 364 -2.92 -7.99 4.17
N GLU A 365 -2.47 -7.44 3.03
CA GLU A 365 -1.73 -6.17 3.03
C GLU A 365 -2.61 -5.00 3.49
N GLN A 366 -3.84 -4.94 3.01
CA GLN A 366 -4.81 -3.94 3.49
C GLN A 366 -5.14 -4.19 4.99
N THR A 367 -5.24 -5.44 5.43
CA THR A 367 -5.53 -5.79 6.83
C THR A 367 -4.39 -5.41 7.77
N TRP A 368 -3.15 -5.68 7.39
CA TRP A 368 -1.95 -5.27 8.14
C TRP A 368 -1.81 -3.76 8.22
N GLN A 369 -1.98 -3.04 7.09
CA GLN A 369 -1.94 -1.56 7.06
C GLN A 369 -3.00 -0.95 7.98
N MET A 370 -4.21 -1.54 8.02
CA MET A 370 -5.29 -1.12 8.91
C MET A 370 -4.97 -1.39 10.38
N LEU A 371 -4.44 -2.58 10.73
CA LEU A 371 -4.06 -2.90 12.11
C LEU A 371 -2.91 -2.01 12.60
N PHE A 372 -1.88 -1.83 11.78
CA PHE A 372 -0.74 -0.96 12.09
C PHE A 372 -1.20 0.49 12.33
N TYR A 373 -2.08 1.02 11.46
CA TYR A 373 -2.65 2.36 11.65
C TYR A 373 -3.40 2.49 12.99
N LEU A 374 -4.24 1.50 13.33
CA LEU A 374 -5.03 1.53 14.57
C LEU A 374 -4.14 1.49 15.81
N GLY A 375 -3.01 0.75 15.76
CA GLY A 375 -1.98 0.81 16.80
C GLY A 375 -1.33 2.19 16.91
N VAL A 376 -0.93 2.80 15.79
CA VAL A 376 -0.35 4.16 15.73
C VAL A 376 -1.32 5.21 16.26
N ASP A 377 -2.58 5.21 15.84
CA ASP A 377 -3.60 6.18 16.23
C ASP A 377 -3.99 6.03 17.72
N ALA A 378 -4.10 4.80 18.23
CA ALA A 378 -4.34 4.55 19.65
C ALA A 378 -3.16 5.02 20.52
N LEU A 379 -1.91 4.70 20.15
CA LEU A 379 -0.71 5.16 20.87
C LEU A 379 -0.57 6.70 20.80
N ARG A 380 -0.86 7.33 19.66
CA ARG A 380 -0.85 8.79 19.54
C ARG A 380 -1.87 9.43 20.47
N LYS A 381 -3.11 8.90 20.52
CA LYS A 381 -4.16 9.37 21.44
C LYS A 381 -3.77 9.15 22.92
N SER A 382 -3.17 8.02 23.26
CA SER A 382 -2.68 7.76 24.63
C SER A 382 -1.56 8.73 25.04
N PHE A 383 -0.65 9.05 24.12
CA PHE A 383 0.35 10.11 24.31
C PHE A 383 -0.28 11.49 24.47
N GLU A 384 -1.18 11.89 23.57
CA GLU A 384 -1.87 13.19 23.61
C GLU A 384 -2.61 13.37 24.96
N MET A 385 -3.42 12.38 25.38
CA MET A 385 -4.11 12.39 26.68
C MET A 385 -3.16 12.37 27.89
N THR A 386 -1.96 11.79 27.77
CA THR A 386 -0.99 11.76 28.88
C THR A 386 -0.23 13.08 28.99
N VAL A 387 0.07 13.74 27.86
CA VAL A 387 0.61 15.10 27.84
C VAL A 387 -0.39 16.08 28.45
N GLU A 388 -1.68 16.02 28.10
CA GLU A 388 -2.71 16.89 28.70
C GLU A 388 -2.77 16.74 30.23
N LYS A 389 -2.74 15.50 30.74
CA LYS A 389 -2.71 15.23 32.20
C LYS A 389 -1.47 15.80 32.89
N VAL A 390 -0.30 15.76 32.25
CA VAL A 390 0.97 16.29 32.79
C VAL A 390 1.06 17.82 32.64
N GLN A 391 0.43 18.40 31.62
CA GLN A 391 0.35 19.85 31.42
C GLN A 391 -0.72 20.51 32.29
N GLY A 392 -1.73 19.75 32.74
CA GLY A 392 -2.85 20.25 33.55
C GLY A 392 -3.91 21.03 32.76
N ILE A 393 -3.76 21.10 31.43
CA ILE A 393 -4.67 21.75 30.48
C ILE A 393 -4.84 20.84 29.25
N SER A 394 -6.04 20.82 28.67
CA SER A 394 -6.30 20.11 27.42
C SER A 394 -5.70 20.84 26.21
N ARG A 395 -5.55 20.13 25.09
CA ARG A 395 -5.10 20.71 23.83
C ARG A 395 -6.09 21.76 23.28
N LEU A 396 -7.37 21.64 23.63
CA LEU A 396 -8.38 22.64 23.30
C LEU A 396 -8.18 23.94 24.10
N GLU A 397 -7.96 23.84 25.40
CA GLU A 397 -7.68 25.00 26.26
C GLU A 397 -6.38 25.70 25.84
N GLN A 398 -5.30 24.94 25.59
CA GLN A 398 -4.06 25.50 25.05
C GLN A 398 -4.27 26.24 23.72
N LEU A 399 -5.13 25.75 22.82
CA LEU A 399 -5.46 26.44 21.57
C LEU A 399 -6.26 27.73 21.82
N CYS A 400 -7.20 27.72 22.76
CA CYS A 400 -7.95 28.92 23.16
C CYS A 400 -7.03 29.99 23.77
N GLU A 401 -6.04 29.60 24.56
CA GLU A 401 -4.99 30.49 25.07
C GLU A 401 -4.10 31.02 23.93
N GLU A 402 -3.58 30.14 23.05
CA GLU A 402 -2.78 30.50 21.86
C GLU A 402 -3.52 31.55 20.99
N PHE A 403 -4.82 31.38 20.72
CA PHE A 403 -5.62 32.37 19.98
C PHE A 403 -5.83 33.68 20.73
N SER A 404 -6.02 33.64 22.05
CA SER A 404 -6.23 34.82 22.90
C SER A 404 -4.96 35.66 23.05
N GLU A 405 -3.80 35.01 23.16
CA GLU A 405 -2.50 35.68 23.14
C GLU A 405 -2.21 36.29 21.76
N GLU A 406 -2.48 35.59 20.66
CA GLU A 406 -2.36 36.16 19.32
C GLU A 406 -3.24 37.41 19.16
N GLU A 407 -4.46 37.39 19.68
CA GLU A 407 -5.38 38.53 19.65
C GLU A 407 -4.80 39.73 20.41
N ARG A 408 -4.39 39.55 21.67
CA ARG A 408 -3.68 40.59 22.44
C ARG A 408 -2.44 41.11 21.72
N VAL A 409 -1.67 40.23 21.07
CA VAL A 409 -0.49 40.61 20.29
C VAL A 409 -0.87 41.37 19.01
N ARG A 410 -1.97 41.02 18.34
CA ARG A 410 -2.55 41.77 17.21
C ARG A 410 -3.01 43.15 17.67
N GLU A 411 -3.73 43.27 18.77
CA GLU A 411 -4.16 44.53 19.37
C GLU A 411 -2.99 45.43 19.76
N LEU A 412 -2.00 44.91 20.50
CA LEU A 412 -0.80 45.65 20.88
C LEU A 412 0.00 46.12 19.65
N LYS A 413 0.04 45.32 18.57
CA LYS A 413 0.62 45.74 17.27
C LYS A 413 -0.22 46.83 16.59
N GLN A 414 -1.55 46.80 16.70
CA GLN A 414 -2.44 47.85 16.19
C GLN A 414 -2.34 49.16 16.98
N GLU A 415 -2.35 49.12 18.30
CA GLU A 415 -2.29 50.34 19.12
C GLU A 415 -0.89 50.99 19.05
N LYS A 416 0.19 50.20 19.02
CA LYS A 416 1.53 50.73 18.68
C LYS A 416 1.58 51.38 17.30
N LYS A 417 0.81 50.91 16.30
CA LYS A 417 0.65 51.59 14.99
C LYS A 417 -0.19 52.87 15.11
N ARG A 418 -1.27 52.87 15.88
CA ARG A 418 -2.13 54.06 16.12
C ARG A 418 -1.37 55.17 16.87
N GLN A 419 -0.59 54.83 17.89
CA GLN A 419 0.24 55.76 18.65
C GLN A 419 1.39 56.32 17.80
N LYS A 420 2.07 55.49 16.99
CA LYS A 420 3.04 55.99 15.99
C LYS A 420 2.40 56.96 14.98
N ARG A 421 1.14 56.74 14.58
CA ARG A 421 0.38 57.70 13.74
C ARG A 421 0.02 58.99 14.51
N LYS A 422 -0.41 58.91 15.78
CA LYS A 422 -0.70 60.09 16.63
C LYS A 422 0.57 60.94 16.84
N ASN A 423 1.71 60.34 17.15
CA ASN A 423 2.96 61.08 17.38
C ASN A 423 3.47 61.73 16.09
N ARG A 424 3.40 61.05 14.93
CA ARG A 424 3.69 61.68 13.63
C ARG A 424 2.80 62.90 13.32
N ARG A 425 1.54 62.90 13.76
CA ARG A 425 0.65 64.07 13.64
C ARG A 425 1.04 65.20 14.60
N LYS A 426 1.39 64.89 15.86
CA LYS A 426 1.89 65.88 16.83
C LYS A 426 3.16 66.57 16.34
N ASN A 427 4.17 65.81 15.90
CA ASN A 427 5.43 66.38 15.43
C ASN A 427 5.27 67.25 14.16
N LYS A 428 4.24 67.03 13.33
CA LYS A 428 3.94 67.92 12.20
C LYS A 428 3.31 69.26 12.62
N CYS A 429 2.82 69.38 13.85
CA CYS A 429 2.09 70.57 14.34
C CYS A 429 2.94 71.51 15.22
N VAL A 430 4.27 71.27 15.32
CA VAL A 430 5.20 71.99 16.22
C VAL A 430 6.20 72.86 15.43
N CYS A 431 6.15 72.83 14.09
CA CYS A 431 7.13 73.52 13.24
C CYS A 431 6.74 74.97 12.84
N ASP A 432 5.54 75.44 13.20
CA ASP A 432 4.94 76.66 12.67
C ASP A 432 4.82 77.81 13.71
N ILE A 433 5.94 78.22 14.33
CA ILE A 433 6.07 79.51 15.03
C ILE A 433 7.43 80.14 14.67
N PRO A 434 7.52 81.42 14.22
CA PRO A 434 8.79 82.01 13.76
C PRO A 434 9.73 82.49 14.89
N THR A 435 11.04 82.45 14.61
CA THR A 435 12.10 82.92 15.52
C THR A 435 12.49 84.39 15.25
N PRO A 436 12.63 85.24 16.28
CA PRO A 436 13.37 86.49 16.19
C PRO A 436 14.67 86.51 17.03
N LEU A 437 15.55 87.45 16.68
CA LEU A 437 16.75 87.97 17.37
C LEU A 437 18.14 87.50 16.90
N GLN A 438 19.00 88.50 16.68
CA GLN A 438 20.47 88.45 16.62
C GLN A 438 21.02 89.69 17.33
N THR A 439 21.99 89.51 18.23
CA THR A 439 22.98 90.52 18.66
C THR A 439 24.10 89.84 19.46
N ALA A 440 25.34 89.82 18.94
CA ALA A 440 26.56 89.59 19.71
C ALA A 440 27.82 89.82 18.84
N ASP A 441 28.62 90.83 19.18
CA ASP A 441 30.08 90.94 18.97
C ASP A 441 30.55 92.20 19.76
N GLU A 442 31.79 92.36 20.23
CA GLU A 442 32.96 91.46 20.19
C GLU A 442 33.19 90.81 21.59
N LYS A 443 34.35 90.51 22.22
CA LYS A 443 35.84 90.48 22.02
C LYS A 443 36.36 89.62 23.21
N GLU A 444 37.52 88.99 23.35
CA GLU A 444 38.71 88.56 22.55
C GLU A 444 39.30 87.35 23.35
N VAL A 445 40.54 86.80 23.33
CA VAL A 445 41.87 87.06 22.72
C VAL A 445 42.56 85.70 22.43
N SER A 446 43.77 85.69 21.86
CA SER A 446 44.43 84.49 21.32
C SER A 446 45.19 83.57 22.30
N GLN A 447 45.20 82.30 21.88
CA GLN A 447 46.04 81.15 22.24
C GLN A 447 47.54 81.40 22.56
N VAL A 448 48.11 80.51 23.40
CA VAL A 448 49.40 79.82 23.13
C VAL A 448 49.29 78.34 23.55
N LYS A 449 49.97 77.41 22.86
CA LYS A 449 50.08 75.98 23.22
C LYS A 449 51.49 75.63 23.69
N VAL A 450 51.59 74.72 24.66
CA VAL A 450 52.76 73.82 24.87
C VAL A 450 52.23 72.38 25.02
N VAL A 451 53.09 71.37 24.80
CA VAL A 451 52.72 69.99 24.44
C VAL A 451 53.23 68.97 25.48
N PHE A 452 52.78 67.71 25.36
CA PHE A 452 53.16 66.50 26.11
C PHE A 452 52.47 66.32 27.49
N LEU A 453 52.23 65.09 27.98
CA LEU A 453 52.70 63.76 27.55
C LEU A 453 51.54 62.75 27.28
N LYS A 454 51.86 61.49 27.01
CA LYS A 454 50.99 60.42 26.48
C LYS A 454 50.92 59.23 27.48
N VAL A 455 50.05 58.25 27.19
CA VAL A 455 50.07 56.82 27.61
C VAL A 455 49.04 56.42 28.68
N ASN A 456 47.88 55.91 28.25
CA ASN A 456 47.51 54.49 28.42
C ASN A 456 46.12 54.16 27.82
N SER A 457 46.10 53.66 26.57
CA SER A 457 45.52 52.37 26.18
C SER A 457 45.90 52.06 24.72
#